data_AF-A0A5D0SAK2-F1
#
_entry.id   AF-A0A5D0SAK2-F1
#
_cell.length_a   1.000
_cell.length_b   1.000
_cell.length_c   1.000
_cell.angle_alpha   90.00
_cell.angle_beta   90.00
_cell.angle_gamma   90.00
#
_symmetry.space_group_name_H-M   'P 1'
#
loop_
_entity.id
_entity.type
_entity.pdbx_description
1 polymer ?
#
loop_
_entity_poly.entity_id
_entity_poly.type
_entity_poly.pdbx_seq_one_letter_code
_entity_poly.pdbx_strand_id
1 'polypeptide(L)'
;MRRKLLAIPLALCAALAAVAVGVPAQADPIGTLACPSIPASHDPAITLIVYRVARAHNVNDKVLLSAFEAGWVESHMNNLPCGDKSSLGVFQQRWDYGWGTPEQIMDPVYATTQYVTRAIVCDSNNPGYTAGQVAQCVQRSGFPDRYDQVAAKARTLLAEAARTHAIAGGSPTDVTGDGRDDVLTFTQNGLADVYVATSTGSAFAGISAKWNDFFSIGGETASSGDVNGDGRDDIVTFAHSNTGDVYVALSNGSAFGGGQKWHDWFAPGAEIGAVGDVDGDGRDDLVAFTHNPAGDVYVALSTGTSFGPGQKWHEFFSPFGEYPAVGDVDGDGKADLITFTQGPASAADVIVARSTGTAFGAAQKWHDLFAVGSELPRVGD
;
A
#
# COMPACT_ATOMS: atom_id res chain seq x y z
N MET A 1 -42.51 76.83 -38.33
CA MET A 1 -43.16 76.80 -39.67
C MET A 1 -42.17 76.22 -40.68
N ARG A 2 -42.66 75.30 -41.52
CA ARG A 2 -42.09 74.79 -42.80
C ARG A 2 -40.98 73.71 -42.77
N ARG A 3 -41.26 72.69 -43.59
CA ARG A 3 -40.55 71.43 -43.92
C ARG A 3 -39.35 71.64 -44.86
N LYS A 4 -38.40 70.69 -44.86
CA LYS A 4 -37.78 69.92 -45.99
C LYS A 4 -36.55 69.14 -45.45
N LEU A 5 -36.51 67.80 -45.36
CA LEU A 5 -36.27 66.71 -46.35
C LEU A 5 -34.79 66.44 -46.75
N LEU A 6 -34.47 65.12 -46.77
CA LEU A 6 -33.25 64.36 -47.19
C LEU A 6 -32.16 64.19 -46.10
N ALA A 7 -31.60 63.00 -45.81
CA ALA A 7 -31.33 61.83 -46.66
C ALA A 7 -31.33 60.47 -45.91
N ILE A 8 -31.46 59.38 -46.69
CA ILE A 8 -31.42 57.94 -46.34
C ILE A 8 -29.96 57.43 -46.53
N PRO A 9 -29.44 56.47 -45.72
CA PRO A 9 -29.39 55.04 -46.12
C PRO A 9 -29.78 54.09 -44.96
N LEU A 10 -30.70 53.14 -45.16
CA LEU A 10 -30.47 51.77 -45.63
C LEU A 10 -29.53 50.96 -44.71
N ALA A 11 -30.09 50.36 -43.65
CA ALA A 11 -29.46 49.28 -42.90
C ALA A 11 -30.12 47.96 -43.31
N LEU A 12 -29.34 47.13 -44.01
CA LEU A 12 -29.68 45.79 -44.44
C LEU A 12 -29.64 44.85 -43.23
N CYS A 13 -30.77 44.23 -42.90
CA CYS A 13 -30.86 43.21 -41.86
C CYS A 13 -30.40 41.87 -42.47
N ALA A 14 -29.17 41.44 -42.18
CA ALA A 14 -28.70 40.10 -42.53
C ALA A 14 -29.01 39.14 -41.37
N ALA A 15 -29.92 38.20 -41.62
CA ALA A 15 -30.14 37.06 -40.73
C ALA A 15 -28.95 36.09 -40.86
N LEU A 16 -28.16 35.92 -39.79
CA LEU A 16 -27.24 34.79 -39.68
C LEU A 16 -28.05 33.55 -39.29
N ALA A 17 -28.16 32.60 -40.22
CA ALA A 17 -28.52 31.23 -39.89
C ALA A 17 -27.33 30.58 -39.16
N ALA A 18 -27.51 30.22 -37.89
CA ALA A 18 -26.55 29.41 -37.17
C ALA A 18 -26.54 28.00 -37.79
N VAL A 19 -25.47 27.68 -38.52
CA VAL A 19 -25.16 26.31 -38.91
C VAL A 19 -24.70 25.59 -37.65
N ALA A 20 -25.53 24.70 -37.11
CA ALA A 20 -25.12 23.74 -36.11
C ALA A 20 -24.08 22.82 -36.75
N VAL A 21 -22.80 23.11 -36.49
CA VAL A 21 -21.72 22.20 -36.84
C VAL A 21 -21.88 21.01 -35.90
N GLY A 22 -22.39 19.90 -36.42
CA GLY A 22 -22.40 18.64 -35.69
C GLY A 22 -20.97 18.26 -35.35
N VAL A 23 -20.62 18.37 -34.07
CA VAL A 23 -19.39 17.76 -33.56
C VAL A 23 -19.57 16.26 -33.81
N PRO A 24 -18.70 15.60 -34.59
CA PRO A 24 -18.79 14.15 -34.72
C PRO A 24 -18.63 13.56 -33.31
N ALA A 25 -19.48 12.59 -32.97
CA ALA A 25 -19.29 11.78 -31.78
C ALA A 25 -17.85 11.24 -31.83
N GLN A 26 -17.03 11.67 -30.87
CA GLN A 26 -15.68 11.18 -30.73
C GLN A 26 -15.78 9.67 -30.55
N ALA A 27 -15.22 8.91 -31.50
CA ALA A 27 -15.14 7.47 -31.37
C ALA A 27 -14.46 7.14 -30.04
N ASP A 28 -15.01 6.19 -29.29
CA ASP A 28 -14.34 5.65 -28.11
C ASP A 28 -12.89 5.32 -28.50
N PRO A 29 -11.88 5.94 -27.87
CA PRO A 29 -10.48 5.74 -28.26
C PRO A 29 -10.04 4.28 -28.07
N ILE A 30 -10.83 3.49 -27.35
CA ILE A 30 -10.65 2.07 -27.15
C ILE A 30 -12.05 1.45 -27.21
N GLY A 31 -12.39 0.76 -28.32
CA GLY A 31 -13.70 0.12 -28.49
C GLY A 31 -14.03 -0.83 -27.33
N THR A 32 -15.31 -1.21 -27.14
CA THR A 32 -15.78 -2.08 -26.03
C THR A 32 -14.74 -3.13 -25.62
N LEU A 33 -14.05 -2.86 -24.52
CA LEU A 33 -12.98 -3.71 -24.00
C LEU A 33 -13.60 -4.84 -23.18
N ALA A 34 -14.50 -5.64 -23.74
CA ALA A 34 -15.04 -6.77 -22.98
C ALA A 34 -13.90 -7.72 -22.61
N CYS A 35 -13.70 -7.97 -21.31
CA CYS A 35 -12.68 -8.92 -20.88
C CYS A 35 -12.96 -10.30 -21.48
N PRO A 36 -11.98 -10.94 -22.16
CA PRO A 36 -12.15 -12.31 -22.65
C PRO A 36 -12.47 -13.30 -21.53
N SER A 37 -11.88 -13.06 -20.35
CA SER A 37 -12.16 -13.74 -19.10
C SER A 37 -11.72 -12.85 -17.92
N ILE A 38 -12.36 -13.04 -16.77
CA ILE A 38 -11.89 -12.50 -15.50
C ILE A 38 -11.07 -13.60 -14.82
N PRO A 39 -9.85 -13.33 -14.30
CA PRO A 39 -9.07 -14.31 -13.56
C PRO A 39 -9.88 -14.92 -12.41
N ALA A 40 -9.73 -16.22 -12.16
CA ALA A 40 -10.46 -16.91 -11.10
C ALA A 40 -9.88 -16.62 -9.69
N SER A 41 -8.59 -16.28 -9.62
CA SER A 41 -7.88 -15.88 -8.41
C SER A 41 -7.77 -14.36 -8.33
N HIS A 42 -7.55 -13.85 -7.11
CA HIS A 42 -7.20 -12.44 -6.91
C HIS A 42 -5.75 -12.17 -7.26
N ASP A 43 -5.45 -10.88 -7.43
CA ASP A 43 -4.10 -10.34 -7.39
C ASP A 43 -3.84 -9.81 -5.96
N PRO A 44 -3.17 -10.56 -5.07
CA PRO A 44 -2.72 -10.06 -3.78
C PRO A 44 -1.99 -8.69 -3.75
N ALA A 45 -1.40 -8.16 -4.85
CA ALA A 45 -0.67 -6.88 -4.85
C ALA A 45 -1.68 -5.75 -4.94
N ILE A 46 -2.67 -5.94 -5.82
CA ILE A 46 -3.87 -5.11 -5.87
C ILE A 46 -4.64 -5.20 -4.55
N THR A 47 -4.74 -6.39 -3.96
CA THR A 47 -5.41 -6.59 -2.68
C THR A 47 -4.71 -5.82 -1.55
N LEU A 48 -3.37 -5.86 -1.51
CA LEU A 48 -2.56 -5.11 -0.54
C LEU A 48 -2.66 -3.60 -0.77
N ILE A 49 -2.65 -3.13 -2.03
CA ILE A 49 -2.87 -1.72 -2.35
C ILE A 49 -4.24 -1.26 -1.87
N VAL A 50 -5.31 -2.01 -2.16
CA VAL A 50 -6.67 -1.69 -1.71
C VAL A 50 -6.71 -1.59 -0.19
N TYR A 51 -6.07 -2.53 0.52
CA TYR A 51 -5.95 -2.49 1.97
C TYR A 51 -5.24 -1.23 2.47
N ARG A 52 -4.01 -0.99 2.00
CA ARG A 52 -3.17 0.13 2.44
C ARG A 52 -3.85 1.47 2.19
N VAL A 53 -4.39 1.67 0.98
CA VAL A 53 -5.09 2.91 0.63
C VAL A 53 -6.34 3.09 1.47
N ALA A 54 -7.16 2.06 1.65
CA ALA A 54 -8.35 2.17 2.50
C ALA A 54 -7.99 2.56 3.94
N ARG A 55 -6.95 1.95 4.52
CA ARG A 55 -6.45 2.31 5.86
C ARG A 55 -5.89 3.74 5.91
N ALA A 56 -5.23 4.22 4.86
CA ALA A 56 -4.73 5.60 4.74
C ALA A 56 -5.85 6.64 4.73
N HIS A 57 -7.05 6.25 4.30
CA HIS A 57 -8.25 7.09 4.39
C HIS A 57 -9.00 6.93 5.73
N ASN A 58 -8.41 6.27 6.73
CA ASN A 58 -8.96 6.05 8.08
C ASN A 58 -10.40 5.50 8.04
N VAL A 59 -10.67 4.60 7.10
CA VAL A 59 -12.00 3.99 6.97
C VAL A 59 -12.30 3.07 8.15
N ASN A 60 -13.58 2.95 8.52
CA ASN A 60 -14.01 1.94 9.48
C ASN A 60 -14.05 0.53 8.85
N ASP A 61 -14.15 -0.51 9.68
CA ASP A 61 -14.14 -1.91 9.23
C ASP A 61 -15.25 -2.25 8.22
N LYS A 62 -16.40 -1.57 8.30
CA LYS A 62 -17.51 -1.78 7.37
C LYS A 62 -17.19 -1.23 5.98
N VAL A 63 -16.63 -0.03 5.90
CA VAL A 63 -16.18 0.58 4.63
C VAL A 63 -14.97 -0.18 4.07
N LEU A 64 -14.07 -0.66 4.93
CA LEU A 64 -12.96 -1.52 4.49
C LEU A 64 -13.50 -2.81 3.86
N LEU A 65 -14.41 -3.51 4.53
CA LEU A 65 -15.02 -4.72 4.00
C LEU A 65 -15.79 -4.46 2.69
N SER A 66 -16.48 -3.32 2.58
CA SER A 66 -17.23 -3.00 1.35
C SER A 66 -16.30 -2.81 0.15
N ALA A 67 -15.08 -2.28 0.35
CA ALA A 67 -14.07 -2.21 -0.73
C ALA A 67 -13.65 -3.62 -1.19
N PHE A 68 -13.48 -4.55 -0.26
CA PHE A 68 -13.12 -5.92 -0.59
C PHE A 68 -14.24 -6.69 -1.28
N GLU A 69 -15.49 -6.51 -0.86
CA GLU A 69 -16.66 -7.09 -1.52
C GLU A 69 -16.83 -6.52 -2.94
N ALA A 70 -16.69 -5.21 -3.11
CA ALA A 70 -16.76 -4.57 -4.42
C ALA A 70 -15.64 -5.07 -5.33
N GLY A 71 -14.37 -4.99 -4.92
CA GLY A 71 -13.25 -5.44 -5.76
C GLY A 71 -13.38 -6.91 -6.15
N TRP A 72 -13.86 -7.77 -5.26
CA TRP A 72 -14.10 -9.17 -5.59
C TRP A 72 -15.24 -9.36 -6.62
N VAL A 73 -16.38 -8.70 -6.43
CA VAL A 73 -17.52 -8.80 -7.37
C VAL A 73 -17.18 -8.23 -8.74
N GLU A 74 -16.45 -7.12 -8.78
CA GLU A 74 -16.19 -6.39 -10.03
C GLU A 74 -15.08 -7.04 -10.86
N SER A 75 -14.00 -7.53 -10.23
CA SER A 75 -12.82 -8.02 -10.98
C SER A 75 -12.13 -9.24 -10.36
N HIS A 76 -12.74 -9.88 -9.35
CA HIS A 76 -12.07 -10.82 -8.46
C HIS A 76 -10.82 -10.23 -7.81
N MET A 77 -10.79 -8.91 -7.56
CA MET A 77 -9.64 -8.18 -7.01
C MET A 77 -8.40 -8.18 -7.94
N ASN A 78 -8.64 -8.02 -9.24
CA ASN A 78 -7.60 -7.84 -10.26
C ASN A 78 -7.72 -6.45 -10.91
N ASN A 79 -6.61 -5.85 -11.32
CA ASN A 79 -6.61 -4.56 -12.01
C ASN A 79 -6.74 -4.76 -13.53
N LEU A 80 -7.98 -4.78 -14.04
CA LEU A 80 -8.27 -5.20 -15.40
C LEU A 80 -8.24 -4.03 -16.40
N PRO A 81 -7.49 -4.13 -17.52
CA PRO A 81 -7.52 -3.14 -18.60
C PRO A 81 -8.75 -3.30 -19.52
N CYS A 82 -9.81 -3.92 -19.01
CA CYS A 82 -10.99 -4.32 -19.75
C CYS A 82 -12.21 -4.37 -18.80
N GLY A 83 -13.42 -4.33 -19.37
CA GLY A 83 -14.70 -4.34 -18.67
C GLY A 83 -15.91 -4.12 -19.59
N ASP A 84 -17.12 -4.08 -19.01
CA ASP A 84 -18.31 -3.65 -19.76
C ASP A 84 -18.20 -2.17 -20.14
N LYS A 85 -18.39 -1.83 -21.42
CA LYS A 85 -18.28 -0.46 -21.96
C LYS A 85 -16.91 0.16 -21.67
N SER A 86 -16.90 1.19 -20.82
CA SER A 86 -15.78 2.03 -20.41
C SER A 86 -15.22 1.64 -19.03
N SER A 87 -15.63 0.48 -18.50
CA SER A 87 -15.24 0.02 -17.16
C SER A 87 -13.80 -0.50 -17.17
N LEU A 88 -12.98 -0.05 -16.22
CA LEU A 88 -11.59 -0.46 -16.05
C LEU A 88 -11.22 -0.62 -14.57
N GLY A 89 -10.12 -1.32 -14.33
CA GLY A 89 -9.46 -1.43 -13.04
C GLY A 89 -10.16 -2.33 -12.04
N VAL A 90 -9.65 -2.31 -10.80
CA VAL A 90 -10.07 -3.21 -9.70
C VAL A 90 -11.54 -3.06 -9.29
N PHE A 91 -12.12 -1.88 -9.49
CA PHE A 91 -13.52 -1.61 -9.16
C PHE A 91 -14.43 -1.51 -10.39
N GLN A 92 -13.91 -1.84 -11.59
CA GLN A 92 -14.64 -1.69 -12.87
C GLN A 92 -15.27 -0.29 -13.01
N GLN A 93 -14.50 0.73 -12.67
CA GLN A 93 -14.95 2.13 -12.68
C GLN A 93 -15.05 2.63 -14.12
N ARG A 94 -16.01 3.52 -14.40
CA ARG A 94 -16.28 4.02 -15.75
C ARG A 94 -15.75 5.43 -15.96
N TRP A 95 -14.83 5.61 -16.91
CA TRP A 95 -14.24 6.93 -17.19
C TRP A 95 -15.26 7.92 -17.77
N ASP A 96 -16.27 7.44 -18.49
CA ASP A 96 -17.40 8.24 -19.00
C ASP A 96 -18.49 8.51 -17.95
N TYR A 97 -18.28 8.11 -16.68
CA TYR A 97 -19.24 8.26 -15.58
C TYR A 97 -18.65 8.99 -14.37
N GLY A 98 -17.61 9.80 -14.57
CA GLY A 98 -17.06 10.70 -13.56
C GLY A 98 -16.18 10.03 -12.50
N TRP A 99 -15.63 8.85 -12.80
CA TRP A 99 -14.66 8.18 -11.93
C TRP A 99 -13.21 8.66 -12.14
N GLY A 100 -12.86 9.14 -13.33
CA GLY A 100 -11.51 9.60 -13.69
C GLY A 100 -11.22 9.36 -15.17
N THR A 101 -10.01 9.70 -15.64
CA THR A 101 -9.54 9.27 -16.97
C THR A 101 -9.20 7.78 -16.98
N PRO A 102 -9.11 7.11 -18.15
CA PRO A 102 -8.69 5.70 -18.23
C PRO A 102 -7.40 5.39 -17.49
N GLU A 103 -6.41 6.28 -17.58
CA GLU A 103 -5.11 6.14 -16.89
C GLU A 103 -5.28 6.20 -15.37
N GLN A 104 -6.12 7.12 -14.88
CA GLN A 104 -6.37 7.29 -13.45
C GLN A 104 -7.11 6.09 -12.86
N ILE A 105 -8.16 5.59 -13.51
CA ILE A 105 -8.93 4.44 -12.98
C ILE A 105 -8.19 3.10 -13.13
N MET A 106 -7.13 3.05 -13.94
CA MET A 106 -6.18 1.94 -13.98
C MET A 106 -5.09 2.04 -12.91
N ASP A 107 -4.91 3.18 -12.25
CA ASP A 107 -4.08 3.29 -11.05
C ASP A 107 -4.91 2.78 -9.84
N PRO A 108 -4.54 1.63 -9.23
CA PRO A 108 -5.29 1.07 -8.12
C PRO A 108 -5.29 1.98 -6.88
N VAL A 109 -4.30 2.86 -6.70
CA VAL A 109 -4.31 3.84 -5.60
C VAL A 109 -5.38 4.89 -5.82
N TYR A 110 -5.44 5.45 -7.03
CA TYR A 110 -6.46 6.41 -7.41
C TYR A 110 -7.86 5.77 -7.36
N ALA A 111 -8.03 4.60 -7.99
CA ALA A 111 -9.32 3.91 -8.05
C ALA A 111 -9.86 3.58 -6.65
N THR A 112 -8.98 3.11 -5.75
CA THR A 112 -9.35 2.85 -4.35
C THR A 112 -9.70 4.13 -3.61
N THR A 113 -8.90 5.19 -3.75
CA THR A 113 -9.17 6.50 -3.16
C THR A 113 -10.55 7.02 -3.57
N GLN A 114 -10.90 6.94 -4.85
CA GLN A 114 -12.20 7.34 -5.37
C GLN A 114 -13.35 6.50 -4.79
N TYR A 115 -13.14 5.18 -4.64
CA TYR A 115 -14.12 4.29 -4.05
C TYR A 115 -14.36 4.59 -2.57
N VAL A 116 -13.30 4.59 -1.76
CA VAL A 116 -13.43 4.73 -0.29
C VAL A 116 -13.95 6.10 0.12
N THR A 117 -13.60 7.17 -0.61
CA THR A 117 -14.14 8.51 -0.38
C THR A 117 -15.67 8.54 -0.54
N ARG A 118 -16.20 7.87 -1.56
CA ARG A 118 -17.66 7.74 -1.77
C ARG A 118 -18.30 6.80 -0.74
N ALA A 119 -17.61 5.71 -0.38
CA ALA A 119 -18.08 4.74 0.59
C ALA A 119 -18.25 5.34 1.99
N ILE A 120 -17.31 6.18 2.44
CA ILE A 120 -17.41 6.93 3.71
C ILE A 120 -18.70 7.78 3.75
N VAL A 121 -19.00 8.50 2.67
CA VAL A 121 -20.22 9.33 2.58
C VAL A 121 -21.48 8.45 2.59
N CYS A 122 -21.48 7.34 1.85
CA CYS A 122 -22.57 6.37 1.84
C CYS A 122 -22.85 5.80 3.23
N ASP A 123 -21.80 5.37 3.94
CA ASP A 123 -21.91 4.81 5.28
C ASP A 123 -22.40 5.84 6.31
N SER A 124 -21.84 7.06 6.28
CA SER A 124 -22.25 8.13 7.18
C SER A 124 -23.72 8.52 7.01
N ASN A 125 -24.24 8.49 5.78
CA ASN A 125 -25.64 8.80 5.51
C ASN A 125 -26.57 7.62 5.81
N ASN A 126 -26.04 6.40 5.91
CA ASN A 126 -26.81 5.17 6.06
C ASN A 126 -26.15 4.23 7.09
N PRO A 127 -26.10 4.60 8.38
CA PRO A 127 -25.33 3.87 9.39
C PRO A 127 -25.78 2.42 9.59
N GLY A 128 -27.03 2.10 9.25
CA GLY A 128 -27.60 0.74 9.32
C GLY A 128 -27.27 -0.17 8.13
N TYR A 129 -26.58 0.32 7.10
CA TYR A 129 -26.20 -0.51 5.95
C TYR A 129 -25.19 -1.59 6.33
N THR A 130 -25.30 -2.75 5.69
CA THR A 130 -24.24 -3.77 5.62
C THR A 130 -23.08 -3.26 4.74
N ALA A 131 -21.95 -3.97 4.75
CA ALA A 131 -20.83 -3.67 3.84
C ALA A 131 -21.27 -3.78 2.36
N GLY A 132 -22.07 -4.79 2.01
CA GLY A 132 -22.52 -4.96 0.63
C GLY A 132 -23.50 -3.89 0.20
N GLN A 133 -24.32 -3.39 1.12
CA GLN A 133 -25.19 -2.23 0.86
C GLN A 133 -24.39 -0.93 0.69
N VAL A 134 -23.27 -0.75 1.41
CA VAL A 134 -22.34 0.37 1.16
C VAL A 134 -21.70 0.21 -0.22
N ALA A 135 -21.24 -0.98 -0.59
CA ALA A 135 -20.69 -1.26 -1.93
C ALA A 135 -21.69 -0.93 -3.04
N GLN A 136 -22.94 -1.36 -2.88
CA GLN A 136 -24.02 -1.03 -3.80
C GLN A 136 -24.33 0.48 -3.86
N CYS A 137 -24.30 1.18 -2.73
CA CYS A 137 -24.51 2.64 -2.70
C CYS A 137 -23.48 3.38 -3.57
N VAL A 138 -22.23 2.90 -3.55
CA VAL A 138 -21.11 3.44 -4.32
C VAL A 138 -21.18 3.04 -5.78
N GLN A 139 -21.30 1.75 -6.07
CA GLN A 139 -21.22 1.20 -7.43
C GLN A 139 -22.51 1.38 -8.24
N ARG A 140 -23.67 1.39 -7.57
CA ARG A 140 -25.00 1.45 -8.18
C ARG A 140 -25.20 0.37 -9.27
N SER A 141 -24.79 -0.85 -8.96
CA SER A 141 -24.89 -1.99 -9.85
C SER A 141 -26.35 -2.41 -10.09
N GLY A 142 -26.61 -3.09 -11.21
CA GLY A 142 -27.91 -3.69 -11.52
C GLY A 142 -28.25 -4.93 -10.68
N PHE A 143 -27.29 -5.43 -9.90
CA PHE A 143 -27.43 -6.63 -9.06
C PHE A 143 -27.00 -6.36 -7.60
N PRO A 144 -27.81 -5.60 -6.84
CA PRO A 144 -27.42 -5.09 -5.52
C PRO A 144 -27.05 -6.18 -4.51
N ASP A 145 -27.72 -7.33 -4.56
CA ASP A 145 -27.55 -8.39 -3.56
C ASP A 145 -26.22 -9.17 -3.69
N ARG A 146 -25.42 -8.93 -4.75
CA ARG A 146 -24.20 -9.72 -5.01
C ARG A 146 -23.06 -9.43 -4.05
N TYR A 147 -22.98 -8.23 -3.48
CA TYR A 147 -21.87 -7.86 -2.60
C TYR A 147 -21.94 -8.58 -1.25
N ASP A 148 -23.11 -8.61 -0.61
CA ASP A 148 -23.28 -9.32 0.67
C ASP A 148 -23.06 -10.84 0.53
N GLN A 149 -23.30 -11.41 -0.66
CA GLN A 149 -23.08 -12.84 -0.92
C GLN A 149 -21.61 -13.25 -0.86
N VAL A 150 -20.68 -12.30 -1.06
CA VAL A 150 -19.23 -12.58 -1.11
C VAL A 150 -18.49 -12.18 0.18
N ALA A 151 -19.21 -11.75 1.22
CA ALA A 151 -18.64 -11.26 2.48
C ALA A 151 -17.60 -12.22 3.09
N ALA A 152 -17.83 -13.54 3.03
CA ALA A 152 -16.89 -14.53 3.55
C ALA A 152 -15.55 -14.51 2.78
N LYS A 153 -15.59 -14.47 1.44
CA LYS A 153 -14.40 -14.38 0.59
C LYS A 153 -13.68 -13.05 0.78
N ALA A 154 -14.42 -11.94 0.86
CA ALA A 154 -13.89 -10.61 1.12
C ALA A 154 -13.12 -10.55 2.46
N ARG A 155 -13.64 -11.18 3.52
CA ARG A 155 -12.94 -11.29 4.82
C ARG A 155 -11.65 -12.10 4.73
N THR A 156 -11.61 -13.16 3.93
CA THR A 156 -10.38 -13.93 3.69
C THR A 156 -9.31 -13.07 3.03
N LEU A 157 -9.66 -12.34 1.97
CA LEU A 157 -8.75 -11.44 1.26
C LEU A 157 -8.25 -10.30 2.16
N LEU A 158 -9.15 -9.72 2.98
CA LEU A 158 -8.79 -8.69 3.94
C LEU A 158 -7.81 -9.21 4.98
N ALA A 159 -8.05 -10.41 5.52
CA ALA A 159 -7.13 -11.03 6.47
C ALA A 159 -5.77 -11.34 5.84
N GLU A 160 -5.74 -11.72 4.56
CA GLU A 160 -4.51 -11.94 3.80
C GLU A 160 -3.70 -10.65 3.64
N ALA A 161 -4.33 -9.57 3.16
CA ALA A 161 -3.66 -8.29 3.02
C ALA A 161 -3.17 -7.71 4.36
N ALA A 162 -3.96 -7.87 5.43
CA ALA A 162 -3.56 -7.46 6.77
C ALA A 162 -2.33 -8.23 7.28
N ARG A 163 -2.21 -9.53 6.96
CA ARG A 163 -1.03 -10.34 7.30
C ARG A 163 0.20 -9.85 6.56
N THR A 164 0.13 -9.69 5.25
CA THR A 164 1.24 -9.19 4.44
C THR A 164 1.69 -7.80 4.88
N HIS A 165 0.73 -6.93 5.24
CA HIS A 165 1.02 -5.62 5.80
C HIS A 165 1.76 -5.65 7.15
N ALA A 166 1.45 -6.63 8.01
CA ALA A 166 2.02 -6.76 9.35
C ALA A 166 3.43 -7.39 9.40
N ILE A 167 3.89 -8.01 8.31
CA ILE A 167 5.16 -8.75 8.28
C ILE A 167 6.38 -7.83 8.24
N ALA A 168 6.20 -6.59 7.80
CA ALA A 168 7.23 -5.57 7.89
C ALA A 168 7.25 -4.82 9.23
N GLY A 169 6.45 -5.27 10.21
CA GLY A 169 6.51 -4.79 11.60
C GLY A 169 7.60 -5.48 12.39
N GLY A 170 8.82 -4.93 12.32
CA GLY A 170 9.92 -5.00 13.30
C GLY A 170 10.64 -6.33 13.49
N SER A 171 11.97 -6.30 13.36
CA SER A 171 12.89 -7.16 14.10
C SER A 171 12.71 -6.92 15.62
N PRO A 172 13.27 -7.78 16.49
CA PRO A 172 13.49 -7.44 17.90
C PRO A 172 14.15 -6.06 17.99
N THR A 173 13.79 -5.28 19.01
CA THR A 173 14.04 -3.84 18.98
C THR A 173 14.41 -3.25 20.33
N ASP A 174 15.57 -2.62 20.43
CA ASP A 174 16.07 -1.99 21.66
C ASP A 174 16.07 -0.47 21.53
N VAL A 175 14.92 0.13 21.83
CA VAL A 175 14.74 1.58 21.69
C VAL A 175 15.38 2.35 22.85
N THR A 176 15.82 1.64 23.90
CA THR A 176 16.54 2.23 25.04
C THR A 176 18.06 2.20 24.90
N GLY A 177 18.59 1.26 24.13
CA GLY A 177 20.02 0.97 23.99
C GLY A 177 20.60 0.26 25.21
N ASP A 178 19.79 -0.48 25.96
CA ASP A 178 20.21 -1.18 27.18
C ASP A 178 20.61 -2.66 26.94
N GLY A 179 20.59 -3.09 25.68
CA GLY A 179 20.87 -4.44 25.19
C GLY A 179 19.70 -5.41 25.35
N ARG A 180 18.46 -4.91 25.43
CA ARG A 180 17.25 -5.74 25.58
C ARG A 180 16.17 -5.26 24.65
N ASP A 181 15.46 -6.22 24.06
CA ASP A 181 14.32 -5.88 23.21
C ASP A 181 13.14 -5.36 24.03
N ASP A 182 12.64 -4.21 23.61
CA ASP A 182 11.43 -3.54 24.00
C ASP A 182 10.25 -3.94 23.11
N VAL A 183 9.04 -3.54 23.50
CA VAL A 183 7.84 -3.76 22.69
C VAL A 183 7.20 -2.43 22.31
N LEU A 184 6.94 -2.27 21.02
CA LEU A 184 6.27 -1.11 20.45
C LEU A 184 4.87 -1.48 19.96
N THR A 185 3.98 -0.49 19.94
CA THR A 185 2.69 -0.58 19.26
C THR A 185 2.41 0.70 18.51
N PHE A 186 2.17 0.57 17.21
CA PHE A 186 1.73 1.63 16.32
C PHE A 186 0.21 1.55 16.19
N THR A 187 -0.50 2.55 16.69
CA THR A 187 -1.96 2.54 16.59
C THR A 187 -2.40 2.86 15.17
N GLN A 188 -3.16 1.97 14.54
CA GLN A 188 -3.57 2.12 13.13
C GLN A 188 -4.84 2.97 12.97
N ASN A 189 -5.07 3.95 13.85
CA ASN A 189 -6.22 4.85 13.84
C ASN A 189 -5.79 6.28 13.48
N GLY A 190 -6.73 7.22 13.42
CA GLY A 190 -6.43 8.61 13.04
C GLY A 190 -5.48 9.39 13.98
N LEU A 191 -5.13 8.85 15.16
CA LEU A 191 -4.11 9.45 16.03
C LEU A 191 -2.70 8.96 15.72
N ALA A 192 -2.55 7.72 15.22
CA ALA A 192 -1.26 7.10 14.91
C ALA A 192 -0.23 7.28 16.03
N ASP A 193 -0.66 7.10 17.28
CA ASP A 193 0.19 7.11 18.45
C ASP A 193 1.11 5.88 18.47
N VAL A 194 2.35 6.07 18.97
CA VAL A 194 3.34 5.00 19.23
C VAL A 194 3.50 4.83 20.73
N TYR A 195 3.21 3.63 21.21
CA TYR A 195 3.37 3.24 22.61
C TYR A 195 4.53 2.28 22.78
N VAL A 196 5.31 2.46 23.84
CA VAL A 196 6.46 1.62 24.19
C VAL A 196 6.25 1.02 25.58
N ALA A 197 6.60 -0.26 25.72
CA ALA A 197 6.77 -0.93 26.99
C ALA A 197 8.22 -1.43 27.07
N THR A 198 9.03 -0.82 27.93
CA THR A 198 10.47 -1.12 27.99
C THR A 198 10.74 -2.42 28.73
N SER A 199 11.73 -3.18 28.31
CA SER A 199 12.14 -4.40 28.96
C SER A 199 12.92 -4.14 30.25
N THR A 200 12.70 -4.99 31.24
CA THR A 200 13.53 -5.08 32.45
C THR A 200 14.38 -6.36 32.46
N GLY A 201 14.28 -7.16 31.39
CA GLY A 201 14.74 -8.56 31.28
C GLY A 201 14.03 -9.56 32.19
N SER A 202 13.02 -9.14 32.96
CA SER A 202 12.16 -10.06 33.72
C SER A 202 10.66 -9.80 33.54
N ALA A 203 10.32 -8.62 33.00
CA ALA A 203 8.99 -8.17 32.62
C ALA A 203 9.12 -6.93 31.71
N PHE A 204 8.02 -6.51 31.08
CA PHE A 204 7.91 -5.16 30.51
C PHE A 204 7.43 -4.18 31.58
N ALA A 205 8.03 -2.99 31.63
CA ALA A 205 7.79 -2.02 32.68
C ALA A 205 6.45 -1.29 32.52
N GLY A 206 5.67 -1.24 33.61
CA GLY A 206 4.56 -0.30 33.79
C GLY A 206 3.37 -0.46 32.83
N ILE A 207 2.62 0.64 32.66
CA ILE A 207 1.67 0.81 31.55
C ILE A 207 2.44 1.36 30.36
N SER A 208 2.10 0.94 29.14
CA SER A 208 2.79 1.41 27.94
C SER A 208 2.72 2.94 27.85
N ALA A 209 3.88 3.56 27.66
CA ALA A 209 4.02 5.00 27.59
C ALA A 209 3.92 5.46 26.15
N LYS A 210 3.20 6.54 25.89
CA LYS A 210 3.20 7.16 24.57
C LYS A 210 4.53 7.87 24.33
N TRP A 211 5.31 7.40 23.36
CA TRP A 211 6.62 7.96 23.01
C TRP A 211 6.58 8.82 21.74
N ASN A 212 5.55 8.66 20.91
CA ASN A 212 5.31 9.49 19.74
C ASN A 212 3.81 9.62 19.44
N ASP A 213 3.43 10.69 18.76
CA ASP A 213 2.10 10.85 18.17
C ASP A 213 2.22 11.07 16.66
N PHE A 214 1.20 10.65 15.93
CA PHE A 214 1.11 10.85 14.48
C PHE A 214 2.27 10.22 13.67
N PHE A 215 2.64 8.98 13.98
CA PHE A 215 3.66 8.23 13.24
C PHE A 215 3.14 6.87 12.77
N SER A 216 3.42 6.54 11.51
CA SER A 216 2.85 5.38 10.82
C SER A 216 1.32 5.42 10.80
N ILE A 217 0.77 6.40 10.06
CA ILE A 217 -0.68 6.52 9.90
C ILE A 217 -1.26 5.29 9.21
N GLY A 218 -2.58 5.07 9.35
CA GLY A 218 -3.24 3.87 8.86
C GLY A 218 -2.79 3.48 7.44
N GLY A 219 -2.37 2.22 7.23
CA GLY A 219 -1.97 1.75 5.90
C GLY A 219 -0.51 2.00 5.54
N GLU A 220 0.23 2.76 6.35
CA GLU A 220 1.68 2.79 6.33
C GLU A 220 2.26 1.60 7.08
N THR A 221 3.50 1.24 6.74
CA THR A 221 4.20 0.11 7.35
C THR A 221 5.28 0.64 8.28
N ALA A 222 5.12 0.43 9.58
CA ALA A 222 6.14 0.73 10.58
C ALA A 222 7.19 -0.36 10.68
N SER A 223 8.44 0.02 10.91
CA SER A 223 9.57 -0.82 11.30
C SER A 223 10.39 -0.10 12.38
N SER A 224 11.38 -0.79 12.93
CA SER A 224 12.39 -0.25 13.84
C SER A 224 13.79 -0.67 13.39
N GLY A 225 14.80 0.04 13.87
CA GLY A 225 16.22 -0.25 13.67
C GLY A 225 17.12 0.94 13.99
N ASP A 226 18.39 0.72 14.32
CA ASP A 226 19.37 1.78 14.63
C ASP A 226 19.88 2.42 13.34
N VAL A 227 19.03 3.24 12.71
CA VAL A 227 19.36 3.87 11.42
C VAL A 227 20.38 4.99 11.57
N ASN A 228 20.66 5.44 12.80
CA ASN A 228 21.58 6.54 13.06
C ASN A 228 22.95 6.10 13.63
N GLY A 229 23.05 4.87 14.13
CA GLY A 229 24.27 4.23 14.64
C GLY A 229 24.61 4.65 16.08
N ASP A 230 23.62 5.05 16.89
CA ASP A 230 23.84 5.47 18.28
C ASP A 230 23.62 4.36 19.33
N GLY A 231 23.33 3.14 18.86
CA GLY A 231 23.06 1.95 19.66
C GLY A 231 21.63 1.90 20.21
N ARG A 232 20.71 2.71 19.67
CA ARG A 232 19.28 2.64 19.98
C ARG A 232 18.50 2.47 18.69
N ASP A 233 17.50 1.62 18.75
CA ASP A 233 16.55 1.50 17.65
C ASP A 233 15.70 2.76 17.53
N ASP A 234 15.63 3.25 16.31
CA ASP A 234 14.73 4.30 15.87
C ASP A 234 13.47 3.69 15.27
N ILE A 235 12.44 4.50 15.04
CA ILE A 235 11.24 4.06 14.29
C ILE A 235 11.27 4.61 12.87
N VAL A 236 10.90 3.74 11.93
CA VAL A 236 10.83 4.03 10.49
C VAL A 236 9.42 3.73 10.01
N THR A 237 8.84 4.58 9.16
CA THR A 237 7.57 4.27 8.48
C THR A 237 7.73 4.43 6.97
N PHE A 238 7.30 3.41 6.24
CA PHE A 238 7.17 3.42 4.79
C PHE A 238 5.77 3.92 4.44
N ALA A 239 5.70 5.15 3.93
CA ALA A 239 4.45 5.77 3.54
C ALA A 239 4.01 5.25 2.16
N HIS A 240 3.00 4.37 2.14
CA HIS A 240 2.49 3.73 0.92
C HIS A 240 1.58 4.61 0.07
N SER A 241 1.66 5.93 0.24
CA SER A 241 1.02 6.89 -0.66
C SER A 241 1.75 6.92 -2.01
N ASN A 242 1.19 7.60 -3.02
CA ASN A 242 1.85 7.75 -4.32
C ASN A 242 3.24 8.41 -4.24
N THR A 243 3.68 8.96 -3.10
CA THR A 243 5.04 9.50 -2.96
C THR A 243 6.06 8.49 -2.44
N GLY A 244 5.65 7.35 -1.86
CA GLY A 244 6.57 6.36 -1.30
C GLY A 244 7.56 6.92 -0.27
N ASP A 245 7.20 7.97 0.46
CA ASP A 245 8.13 8.64 1.37
C ASP A 245 8.48 7.74 2.56
N VAL A 246 9.71 7.87 3.07
CA VAL A 246 10.16 7.19 4.29
C VAL A 246 10.42 8.23 5.36
N TYR A 247 9.75 8.08 6.50
CA TYR A 247 9.93 8.94 7.66
C TYR A 247 10.63 8.19 8.78
N VAL A 248 11.51 8.89 9.49
CA VAL A 248 12.27 8.38 10.63
C VAL A 248 12.00 9.25 11.85
N ALA A 249 11.80 8.64 13.00
CA ALA A 249 11.78 9.34 14.29
C ALA A 249 12.84 8.73 15.20
N LEU A 250 13.86 9.53 15.53
CA LEU A 250 15.00 9.06 16.31
C LEU A 250 14.65 8.83 17.78
N SER A 251 15.16 7.76 18.36
CA SER A 251 15.05 7.48 19.79
C SER A 251 16.08 8.25 20.60
N ASN A 252 15.66 8.76 21.76
CA ASN A 252 16.58 9.29 22.78
C ASN A 252 16.69 8.37 24.02
N GLY A 253 16.16 7.16 23.93
CA GLY A 253 16.11 6.19 25.03
C GLY A 253 14.93 6.37 26.01
N SER A 254 14.07 7.37 25.78
CA SER A 254 12.88 7.61 26.61
C SER A 254 11.67 8.18 25.86
N ALA A 255 11.86 8.61 24.62
CA ALA A 255 10.85 9.05 23.68
C ALA A 255 11.43 9.06 22.25
N PHE A 256 10.55 9.15 21.24
CA PHE A 256 10.96 9.42 19.87
C PHE A 256 10.84 10.91 19.54
N GLY A 257 11.75 11.42 18.71
CA GLY A 257 11.66 12.76 18.12
C GLY A 257 10.48 12.92 17.16
N GLY A 258 10.32 14.10 16.55
CA GLY A 258 9.30 14.28 15.51
C GLY A 258 9.71 13.60 14.20
N GLY A 259 8.80 12.87 13.56
CA GLY A 259 9.06 12.18 12.28
C GLY A 259 9.61 13.12 11.20
N GLN A 260 10.77 12.79 10.64
CA GLN A 260 11.44 13.52 9.58
C GLN A 260 11.49 12.68 8.31
N LYS A 261 11.26 13.30 7.15
CA LYS A 261 11.42 12.59 5.88
C LYS A 261 12.91 12.38 5.59
N TRP A 262 13.33 11.12 5.46
CA TRP A 262 14.72 10.74 5.19
C TRP A 262 14.95 10.18 3.79
N HIS A 263 13.90 9.73 3.11
CA HIS A 263 13.95 9.29 1.71
C HIS A 263 12.58 9.55 1.05
N ASP A 264 12.55 9.70 -0.27
CA ASP A 264 11.36 9.77 -1.10
C ASP A 264 11.30 8.61 -2.09
N TRP A 265 10.11 8.12 -2.41
CA TRP A 265 9.93 7.04 -3.39
C TRP A 265 10.69 5.73 -3.07
N PHE A 266 10.50 5.17 -1.89
CA PHE A 266 11.06 3.87 -1.50
C PHE A 266 9.97 2.95 -0.97
N ALA A 267 9.94 1.71 -1.47
CA ALA A 267 8.88 0.74 -1.22
C ALA A 267 7.43 1.26 -1.44
N PRO A 268 7.08 1.97 -2.54
CA PRO A 268 5.73 2.47 -2.76
C PRO A 268 4.68 1.38 -3.05
N GLY A 269 3.40 1.69 -2.84
CA GLY A 269 2.28 0.90 -3.36
C GLY A 269 2.14 -0.49 -2.73
N ALA A 270 2.47 -1.55 -3.48
CA ALA A 270 2.41 -2.95 -3.02
C ALA A 270 3.77 -3.49 -2.53
N GLU A 271 4.85 -2.71 -2.67
CA GLU A 271 6.18 -3.12 -2.28
C GLU A 271 6.28 -3.30 -0.76
N ILE A 272 7.23 -4.12 -0.30
CA ILE A 272 7.46 -4.37 1.12
C ILE A 272 8.79 -3.72 1.50
N GLY A 273 8.74 -2.77 2.44
CA GLY A 273 9.92 -2.17 3.04
C GLY A 273 10.35 -2.95 4.28
N ALA A 274 11.66 -3.03 4.51
CA ALA A 274 12.29 -3.59 5.69
C ALA A 274 13.51 -2.75 6.09
N VAL A 275 14.01 -2.95 7.31
CA VAL A 275 15.13 -2.21 7.90
C VAL A 275 16.16 -3.19 8.45
N GLY A 276 17.45 -2.96 8.20
CA GLY A 276 18.56 -3.75 8.77
C GLY A 276 19.92 -3.36 8.18
N ASP A 277 21.00 -3.51 8.95
CA ASP A 277 22.39 -3.19 8.54
C ASP A 277 22.90 -4.17 7.49
N VAL A 278 22.70 -3.87 6.21
CA VAL A 278 23.06 -4.80 5.14
C VAL A 278 24.51 -4.60 4.67
N ASP A 279 25.15 -3.48 5.01
CA ASP A 279 26.54 -3.21 4.64
C ASP A 279 27.57 -3.52 5.74
N GLY A 280 27.12 -3.65 6.98
CA GLY A 280 27.90 -3.94 8.17
C GLY A 280 28.61 -2.70 8.74
N ASP A 281 28.08 -1.50 8.51
CA ASP A 281 28.64 -0.25 9.01
C ASP A 281 28.13 0.14 10.41
N GLY A 282 27.22 -0.65 10.97
CA GLY A 282 26.59 -0.45 12.27
C GLY A 282 25.37 0.47 12.23
N ARG A 283 24.86 0.81 11.05
CA ARG A 283 23.59 1.51 10.88
C ARG A 283 22.64 0.66 10.07
N ASP A 284 21.37 0.64 10.48
CA ASP A 284 20.37 -0.05 9.71
C ASP A 284 20.00 0.70 8.42
N ASP A 285 19.93 -0.04 7.32
CA ASP A 285 19.61 0.44 5.97
C ASP A 285 18.15 0.16 5.60
N LEU A 286 17.67 0.77 4.51
CA LEU A 286 16.36 0.41 3.95
C LEU A 286 16.51 -0.68 2.89
N VAL A 287 15.61 -1.65 2.93
CA VAL A 287 15.45 -2.69 1.90
C VAL A 287 14.02 -2.66 1.35
N ALA A 288 13.86 -2.62 0.03
CA ALA A 288 12.57 -2.69 -0.65
C ALA A 288 12.49 -3.96 -1.50
N PHE A 289 11.51 -4.81 -1.19
CA PHE A 289 11.11 -5.93 -2.03
C PHE A 289 10.00 -5.45 -2.96
N THR A 290 10.27 -5.42 -4.26
CA THR A 290 9.26 -4.97 -5.24
C THR A 290 8.01 -5.85 -5.27
N HIS A 291 8.13 -7.08 -4.76
CA HIS A 291 7.03 -8.02 -4.49
C HIS A 291 6.06 -8.16 -5.68
N ASN A 292 6.63 -8.18 -6.88
CA ASN A 292 5.98 -8.33 -8.17
C ASN A 292 6.63 -9.51 -8.94
N PRO A 293 6.22 -9.84 -10.18
CA PRO A 293 6.79 -10.97 -10.90
C PRO A 293 8.30 -10.90 -11.18
N ALA A 294 8.91 -9.71 -11.16
CA ALA A 294 10.36 -9.55 -11.28
C ALA A 294 11.08 -9.84 -9.96
N GLY A 295 10.44 -9.58 -8.81
CA GLY A 295 11.00 -9.83 -7.48
C GLY A 295 12.32 -9.09 -7.24
N ASP A 296 12.49 -7.89 -7.80
CA ASP A 296 13.70 -7.11 -7.58
C ASP A 296 13.79 -6.61 -6.13
N VAL A 297 15.01 -6.52 -5.61
CA VAL A 297 15.31 -5.97 -4.28
C VAL A 297 16.23 -4.76 -4.41
N TYR A 298 15.79 -3.65 -3.82
CA TYR A 298 16.52 -2.39 -3.78
C TYR A 298 16.97 -2.07 -2.36
N VAL A 299 18.16 -1.47 -2.23
CA VAL A 299 18.76 -1.05 -0.96
C VAL A 299 19.07 0.44 -1.01
N ALA A 300 18.72 1.17 0.04
CA ALA A 300 19.13 2.55 0.25
C ALA A 300 19.92 2.63 1.57
N LEU A 301 21.23 2.88 1.44
CA LEU A 301 22.15 2.87 2.58
C LEU A 301 21.93 4.07 3.49
N SER A 302 22.02 3.87 4.80
CA SER A 302 21.93 4.93 5.79
C SER A 302 23.20 5.79 5.82
N THR A 303 23.00 7.09 6.00
CA THR A 303 24.09 8.04 6.28
C THR A 303 24.11 8.48 7.75
N GLY A 304 23.19 7.95 8.56
CA GLY A 304 22.89 8.36 9.92
C GLY A 304 22.04 9.62 10.07
N THR A 305 21.70 10.29 8.95
CA THR A 305 20.83 11.49 8.94
C THR A 305 19.84 11.54 7.78
N SER A 306 20.00 10.65 6.80
CA SER A 306 19.14 10.41 5.64
C SER A 306 19.53 9.08 5.00
N PHE A 307 18.79 8.61 4.00
CA PHE A 307 19.20 7.46 3.19
C PHE A 307 19.73 7.92 1.82
N GLY A 308 20.72 7.18 1.29
CA GLY A 308 21.23 7.34 -0.06
C GLY A 308 20.22 6.86 -1.12
N PRO A 309 20.54 6.98 -2.42
CA PRO A 309 19.62 6.56 -3.48
C PRO A 309 19.43 5.03 -3.48
N GLY A 310 18.20 4.56 -3.66
CA GLY A 310 17.89 3.14 -3.84
C GLY A 310 18.65 2.51 -5.02
N GLN A 311 19.41 1.46 -4.75
CA GLN A 311 20.17 0.68 -5.73
C GLN A 311 19.66 -0.75 -5.78
N LYS A 312 19.51 -1.33 -6.98
CA LYS A 312 19.15 -2.75 -7.12
C LYS A 312 20.33 -3.63 -6.68
N TRP A 313 20.13 -4.43 -5.64
CA TRP A 313 21.15 -5.32 -5.07
C TRP A 313 20.88 -6.81 -5.34
N HIS A 314 19.65 -7.17 -5.68
CA HIS A 314 19.29 -8.53 -6.07
C HIS A 314 18.12 -8.53 -7.08
N GLU A 315 18.01 -9.60 -7.85
CA GLU A 315 16.90 -9.86 -8.79
C GLU A 315 16.17 -11.14 -8.43
N PHE A 316 14.86 -11.21 -8.65
CA PHE A 316 14.06 -12.42 -8.44
C PHE A 316 14.20 -13.02 -7.02
N PHE A 317 13.92 -12.22 -6.00
CA PHE A 317 13.86 -12.62 -4.61
C PHE A 317 12.56 -12.14 -3.96
N SER A 318 11.90 -13.04 -3.23
CA SER A 318 10.57 -12.81 -2.68
C SER A 318 9.59 -12.26 -3.73
N PRO A 319 9.42 -12.95 -4.88
CA PRO A 319 8.32 -12.63 -5.76
C PRO A 319 7.01 -12.78 -5.01
N PHE A 320 5.99 -12.25 -5.65
CA PHE A 320 4.68 -12.16 -5.09
C PHE A 320 4.10 -13.45 -4.49
N GLY A 321 3.54 -13.33 -3.28
CA GLY A 321 2.95 -14.45 -2.53
C GLY A 321 3.93 -15.13 -1.57
N GLU A 322 5.18 -14.68 -1.58
CA GLU A 322 6.18 -15.02 -0.58
C GLU A 322 6.26 -13.95 0.51
N TYR A 323 7.00 -14.26 1.58
CA TYR A 323 7.09 -13.39 2.75
C TYR A 323 8.54 -13.03 2.99
N PRO A 324 8.94 -11.79 2.66
CA PRO A 324 10.31 -11.35 2.86
C PRO A 324 10.57 -11.00 4.32
N ALA A 325 11.82 -11.15 4.74
CA ALA A 325 12.40 -10.65 5.97
C ALA A 325 13.88 -10.30 5.74
N VAL A 326 14.45 -9.55 6.67
CA VAL A 326 15.89 -9.24 6.72
C VAL A 326 16.43 -9.58 8.11
N GLY A 327 17.68 -10.02 8.19
CA GLY A 327 18.34 -10.33 9.46
C GLY A 327 19.67 -11.06 9.27
N ASP A 328 20.60 -10.92 10.22
CA ASP A 328 21.90 -11.58 10.19
C ASP A 328 21.75 -13.06 10.59
N VAL A 329 21.64 -13.95 9.60
CA VAL A 329 21.37 -15.38 9.84
C VAL A 329 22.64 -16.24 9.76
N ASP A 330 23.78 -15.67 9.37
CA ASP A 330 25.07 -16.37 9.37
C ASP A 330 26.09 -15.83 10.39
N GLY A 331 25.76 -14.74 11.09
CA GLY A 331 26.52 -14.17 12.20
C GLY A 331 27.71 -13.34 11.74
N ASP A 332 27.71 -12.82 10.52
CA ASP A 332 28.80 -12.02 9.97
C ASP A 332 28.67 -10.51 10.26
N GLY A 333 27.59 -10.11 10.94
CA GLY A 333 27.29 -8.74 11.30
C GLY A 333 26.59 -7.95 10.19
N LYS A 334 26.06 -8.61 9.16
CA LYS A 334 25.26 -7.99 8.10
C LYS A 334 23.90 -8.67 8.02
N ALA A 335 22.85 -7.90 7.82
CA ALA A 335 21.53 -8.42 7.52
C ALA A 335 21.50 -9.09 6.13
N ASP A 336 21.03 -10.33 6.10
CA ASP A 336 20.76 -11.10 4.89
C ASP A 336 19.32 -10.92 4.41
N LEU A 337 19.02 -11.29 3.16
CA LEU A 337 17.63 -11.45 2.72
C LEU A 337 17.12 -12.85 3.03
N ILE A 338 15.91 -12.93 3.57
CA ILE A 338 15.18 -14.17 3.81
C ILE A 338 13.83 -14.08 3.10
N THR A 339 13.40 -15.13 2.42
CA THR A 339 12.02 -15.26 1.94
C THR A 339 11.46 -16.60 2.36
N PHE A 340 10.24 -16.57 2.90
CA PHE A 340 9.45 -17.75 3.16
C PHE A 340 8.50 -17.94 1.98
N THR A 341 8.75 -18.99 1.19
CA THR A 341 7.86 -19.31 0.08
C THR A 341 6.55 -19.88 0.63
N GLN A 342 5.42 -19.61 -0.04
CA GLN A 342 4.14 -20.22 0.33
C GLN A 342 3.54 -21.02 -0.81
N GLY A 343 2.96 -22.17 -0.46
CA GLY A 343 2.31 -23.09 -1.37
C GLY A 343 1.81 -24.35 -0.66
N PRO A 344 1.28 -25.35 -1.39
CA PRO A 344 1.05 -26.68 -0.82
C PRO A 344 2.38 -27.25 -0.28
N ALA A 345 2.32 -28.34 0.49
CA ALA A 345 3.44 -28.93 1.27
C ALA A 345 4.69 -29.40 0.49
N SER A 346 4.97 -28.83 -0.69
CA SER A 346 6.18 -28.98 -1.49
C SER A 346 6.82 -27.62 -1.87
N ALA A 347 6.32 -26.50 -1.35
CA ALA A 347 6.74 -25.14 -1.75
C ALA A 347 6.72 -24.14 -0.58
N ALA A 348 6.97 -24.61 0.65
CA ALA A 348 7.01 -23.78 1.85
C ALA A 348 8.43 -23.73 2.42
N ASP A 349 9.36 -23.27 1.60
CA ASP A 349 10.80 -23.30 1.85
C ASP A 349 11.29 -21.96 2.43
N VAL A 350 12.42 -22.01 3.15
CA VAL A 350 13.17 -20.83 3.59
C VAL A 350 14.34 -20.65 2.64
N ILE A 351 14.34 -19.55 1.90
CA ILE A 351 15.38 -19.19 0.95
C ILE A 351 16.14 -17.98 1.51
N VAL A 352 17.47 -18.05 1.50
CA VAL A 352 18.35 -17.00 2.01
C VAL A 352 19.28 -16.52 0.90
N ALA A 353 19.43 -15.21 0.75
CA ALA A 353 20.46 -14.59 -0.07
C ALA A 353 21.35 -13.73 0.83
N ARG A 354 22.60 -14.18 1.02
CA ARG A 354 23.50 -13.56 1.98
C ARG A 354 24.04 -12.22 1.53
N SER A 355 24.19 -11.26 2.44
CA SER A 355 24.81 -9.99 2.12
C SER A 355 26.31 -10.13 1.88
N THR A 356 26.84 -9.30 0.99
CA THR A 356 28.28 -9.09 0.79
C THR A 356 28.73 -7.70 1.26
N GLY A 357 27.77 -6.90 1.74
CA GLY A 357 27.88 -5.49 2.06
C GLY A 357 27.87 -4.52 0.86
N THR A 358 27.70 -5.04 -0.36
CA THR A 358 27.52 -4.20 -1.56
C THR A 358 26.48 -4.76 -2.55
N ALA A 359 25.99 -5.97 -2.28
CA ALA A 359 24.99 -6.72 -3.05
C ALA A 359 24.60 -7.96 -2.22
N PHE A 360 23.54 -8.66 -2.63
CA PHE A 360 23.23 -9.98 -2.10
C PHE A 360 23.75 -11.08 -3.02
N GLY A 361 24.27 -12.16 -2.43
CA GLY A 361 24.71 -13.35 -3.14
C GLY A 361 23.54 -14.15 -3.71
N ALA A 362 23.86 -15.27 -4.37
CA ALA A 362 22.83 -16.14 -4.94
C ALA A 362 21.88 -16.68 -3.85
N ALA A 363 20.58 -16.65 -4.13
CA ALA A 363 19.54 -17.23 -3.29
C ALA A 363 19.73 -18.75 -3.14
N GLN A 364 19.69 -19.22 -1.90
CA GLN A 364 19.91 -20.62 -1.53
C GLN A 364 18.80 -21.12 -0.62
N LYS A 365 18.31 -22.33 -0.86
CA LYS A 365 17.39 -22.99 0.06
C LYS A 365 18.15 -23.45 1.30
N TRP A 366 17.74 -22.95 2.47
CA TRP A 366 18.32 -23.31 3.76
C TRP A 366 17.41 -24.23 4.56
N HIS A 367 16.09 -24.16 4.37
CA HIS A 367 15.13 -25.06 5.01
C HIS A 367 13.95 -25.35 4.06
N ASP A 368 13.29 -26.49 4.25
CA ASP A 368 12.07 -26.87 3.54
C ASP A 368 10.88 -27.05 4.48
N LEU A 369 9.66 -26.83 3.97
CA LEU A 369 8.40 -27.10 4.68
C LEU A 369 8.24 -26.40 6.05
N PHE A 370 8.67 -25.14 6.17
CA PHE A 370 8.69 -24.42 7.46
C PHE A 370 7.35 -23.76 7.81
N ALA A 371 6.76 -22.99 6.89
CA ALA A 371 5.53 -22.24 7.13
C ALA A 371 4.44 -22.65 6.12
N VAL A 372 3.79 -23.79 6.36
CA VAL A 372 2.86 -24.40 5.39
C VAL A 372 1.49 -23.73 5.49
N GLY A 373 0.88 -23.43 4.34
CA GLY A 373 -0.49 -22.91 4.30
C GLY A 373 -0.57 -21.46 4.75
N SER A 374 -1.21 -21.19 5.89
CA SER A 374 -1.50 -19.82 6.37
C SER A 374 -0.70 -19.43 7.62
N GLU A 375 0.41 -20.12 7.87
CA GLU A 375 1.31 -19.84 8.99
C GLU A 375 2.07 -18.53 8.75
N LEU A 376 2.46 -17.85 9.84
CA LEU A 376 3.15 -16.57 9.81
C LEU A 376 4.58 -16.75 10.37
N PRO A 377 5.57 -16.98 9.49
CA PRO A 377 6.95 -17.07 9.92
C PRO A 377 7.49 -15.68 10.25
N ARG A 378 8.51 -15.64 11.11
CA ARG A 378 9.32 -14.45 11.41
C ARG A 378 10.78 -14.84 11.63
N VAL A 379 11.65 -13.87 11.40
CA VAL A 379 13.06 -13.91 11.79
C VAL A 379 13.18 -13.11 13.09
N GLY A 380 14.02 -13.59 14.01
CA GLY A 380 14.42 -12.90 15.23
C GLY A 380 15.91 -13.12 15.46
N ASP A 381 16.51 -12.38 16.38
CA ASP A 381 17.91 -12.46 16.78
C ASP A 381 18.16 -13.32 18.03
#